data_AF-A0A2G2QQH8-F1
#
_entry.id   AF-A0A2G2QQH8-F1
#
_cell.length_a   1.000
_cell.length_b   1.000
_cell.length_c   1.000
_cell.angle_alpha   90.00
_cell.angle_beta   90.00
_cell.angle_gamma   90.00
#
_symmetry.space_group_name_H-M   'P 1'
#
loop_
_entity.id
_entity.type
_entity.pdbx_description
1 polymer ?
#
loop_
_entity_poly.entity_id
_entity_poly.type
_entity_poly.pdbx_seq_one_letter_code
_entity_poly.pdbx_strand_id
1 'polypeptide(L)'
;MRAFRSSAEQVRDQELDKAIALLRTGQAPEQVLKTLARNITNKLMHVPTTRLKQAGEAGRTEQLSLAHDLFGLDKPDSESK
;
A
#
# COMPACT_ATOMS: atom_id res chain seq x y z
N MET A 1 -2.07 -0.44 15.66
CA MET A 1 -2.05 -1.74 14.93
C MET A 1 -3.43 -2.27 14.54
N ARG A 2 -4.40 -2.43 15.47
CA ARG A 2 -5.73 -3.01 15.15
C ARG A 2 -6.50 -2.30 14.03
N ALA A 3 -6.52 -0.96 14.03
CA ALA A 3 -7.20 -0.17 13.00
C ALA A 3 -6.58 -0.34 11.60
N PHE A 4 -5.24 -0.36 11.50
CA PHE A 4 -4.56 -0.60 10.22
C PHE A 4 -4.83 -2.00 9.68
N ARG A 5 -4.75 -3.03 10.54
CA ARG A 5 -5.08 -4.41 10.15
C ARG A 5 -6.52 -4.54 9.67
N SER A 6 -7.47 -3.97 10.41
CA SER A 6 -8.89 -3.99 10.03
C SER A 6 -9.13 -3.27 8.70
N SER A 7 -8.48 -2.13 8.47
CA SER A 7 -8.55 -1.44 7.17
C SER A 7 -7.95 -2.30 6.04
N ALA A 8 -6.86 -3.03 6.30
CA ALA A 8 -6.23 -3.88 5.31
C ALA A 8 -7.10 -5.08 4.94
N GLU A 9 -7.75 -5.71 5.93
CA GLU A 9 -8.72 -6.78 5.74
C GLU A 9 -9.92 -6.30 4.91
N GLN A 10 -10.46 -5.12 5.23
CA GLN A 10 -11.56 -4.53 4.46
C GLN A 10 -11.17 -4.28 2.99
N VAL A 11 -9.96 -3.80 2.73
CA VAL A 11 -9.46 -3.61 1.35
C VAL A 11 -9.34 -4.95 0.63
N ARG A 12 -8.77 -5.97 1.28
CA ARG A 12 -8.65 -7.32 0.72
C ARG A 12 -10.02 -7.86 0.33
N ASP A 13 -10.99 -7.81 1.23
CA ASP A 13 -12.32 -8.41 1.02
C ASP A 13 -13.05 -7.71 -0.15
N GLN A 14 -13.00 -6.38 -0.21
CA GLN A 14 -13.59 -5.62 -1.31
C GLN A 14 -12.97 -5.93 -2.68
N GLU A 15 -11.65 -6.07 -2.74
CA GLU A 15 -10.98 -6.38 -4.01
C GLU A 15 -11.18 -7.84 -4.41
N LEU A 16 -11.25 -8.75 -3.45
CA LEU A 16 -11.57 -10.16 -3.69
C LEU A 16 -12.99 -10.32 -4.27
N ASP A 17 -13.98 -9.63 -3.70
CA ASP A 17 -15.36 -9.67 -4.21
C ASP A 17 -15.45 -9.21 -5.67
N LYS A 18 -14.71 -8.14 -6.02
CA LYS A 18 -14.61 -7.66 -7.41
C LYS A 18 -13.94 -8.68 -8.32
N ALA A 19 -12.84 -9.29 -7.86
CA ALA A 19 -12.14 -10.32 -8.62
C ALA A 19 -13.07 -11.52 -8.91
N ILE A 20 -13.81 -11.99 -7.90
CA ILE A 20 -14.78 -13.07 -8.04
C ILE A 20 -15.87 -12.69 -9.04
N ALA A 21 -16.39 -11.45 -8.99
CA ALA A 21 -17.38 -10.98 -9.95
C ALA A 21 -16.82 -11.00 -11.39
N LEU A 22 -15.59 -10.54 -11.61
CA LEU A 22 -14.95 -10.57 -12.93
C LEU A 22 -14.74 -12.00 -13.46
N LEU A 23 -14.31 -12.93 -12.60
CA LEU A 23 -14.19 -14.35 -12.95
C LEU A 23 -15.54 -14.94 -13.38
N ARG A 24 -16.63 -14.60 -12.67
CA ARG A 24 -17.99 -15.05 -13.03
C ARG A 24 -18.46 -14.52 -14.38
N THR A 25 -17.97 -13.35 -14.80
CA THR A 25 -18.26 -12.80 -16.13
C THR A 25 -17.42 -13.42 -17.26
N GLY A 26 -16.51 -14.36 -16.93
CA GLY A 26 -15.67 -15.05 -17.91
C GLY A 26 -14.37 -14.32 -18.27
N GLN A 27 -13.95 -13.32 -17.49
CA GLN A 27 -12.62 -12.74 -17.68
C GLN A 27 -11.50 -13.77 -17.45
N ALA A 28 -10.40 -13.60 -18.19
CA ALA A 28 -9.21 -14.44 -18.05
C ALA A 28 -8.68 -14.42 -16.60
N PRO A 29 -8.58 -15.59 -15.92
CA PRO A 29 -8.20 -15.65 -14.52
C PRO A 29 -6.87 -14.99 -14.19
N GLU A 30 -5.86 -15.17 -15.04
CA GLU A 30 -4.54 -14.56 -14.87
C GLU A 30 -4.61 -13.04 -14.86
N GLN A 31 -5.46 -12.45 -15.71
CA GLN A 31 -5.64 -11.00 -15.76
C GLN A 31 -6.35 -10.49 -14.51
N VAL A 32 -7.38 -11.19 -14.04
CA VAL A 32 -8.10 -10.83 -12.82
C VAL A 32 -7.19 -10.88 -11.59
N LEU A 33 -6.38 -11.94 -11.46
CA LEU A 33 -5.45 -12.10 -10.33
C LEU A 33 -4.34 -11.03 -10.33
N LYS A 34 -3.80 -10.68 -11.51
CA LYS A 34 -2.83 -9.58 -11.65
C LYS A 34 -3.45 -8.24 -11.22
N THR A 35 -4.68 -7.97 -11.64
CA THR A 35 -5.41 -6.75 -11.26
C THR A 35 -5.68 -6.71 -9.75
N LEU A 36 -6.15 -7.81 -9.17
CA LEU A 36 -6.38 -7.95 -7.73
C LEU A 36 -5.13 -7.62 -6.93
N ALA A 37 -4.00 -8.28 -7.25
CA ALA A 37 -2.73 -8.07 -6.56
C ALA A 37 -2.28 -6.60 -6.64
N ARG A 38 -2.32 -6.01 -7.84
CA ARG A 38 -1.98 -4.60 -8.05
C ARG A 38 -2.87 -3.66 -7.23
N ASN A 39 -4.18 -3.89 -7.22
CA ASN A 39 -5.14 -3.02 -6.54
C ASN A 39 -4.97 -3.07 -5.02
N ILE A 40 -4.79 -4.26 -4.45
CA ILE A 40 -4.53 -4.42 -3.01
C ILE A 40 -3.27 -3.65 -2.63
N THR A 41 -2.15 -3.86 -3.33
CA THR A 41 -0.89 -3.15 -3.06
C THR A 41 -1.07 -1.64 -3.14
N ASN A 42 -1.68 -1.13 -4.21
CA ASN A 42 -1.86 0.31 -4.39
C ASN A 42 -2.73 0.92 -3.27
N LYS A 43 -3.84 0.27 -2.91
CA LYS A 43 -4.77 0.78 -1.89
C LYS A 43 -4.16 0.77 -0.49
N LEU A 44 -3.43 -0.30 -0.14
CA LEU A 44 -2.74 -0.39 1.14
C LEU A 44 -1.62 0.66 1.26
N MET A 45 -0.89 0.90 0.17
CA MET A 45 0.26 1.81 0.17
C MET A 45 -0.12 3.29 0.02
N HIS A 46 -1.28 3.62 -0.54
CA HIS A 46 -1.66 5.01 -0.84
C HIS A 46 -1.61 5.94 0.39
N VAL A 47 -2.23 5.54 1.50
CA VAL A 47 -2.28 6.38 2.70
C VAL A 47 -0.89 6.52 3.35
N PRO A 48 -0.13 5.44 3.60
CA PRO A 48 1.25 5.52 4.06
C PRO A 48 2.16 6.41 3.22
N THR A 49 2.19 6.19 1.91
CA THR A 49 3.06 6.92 0.99
C THR A 49 2.70 8.41 0.91
N THR A 50 1.41 8.74 0.94
CA THR A 50 0.95 10.13 0.97
C THR A 50 1.39 10.83 2.26
N ARG A 51 1.25 10.18 3.41
CA ARG A 51 1.68 10.73 4.71
C ARG A 51 3.19 10.91 4.79
N LEU A 52 3.95 9.95 4.26
CA LEU A 52 5.40 10.03 4.13
C LEU A 52 5.83 11.23 3.29
N LYS A 53 5.21 11.41 2.11
CA LYS A 53 5.48 12.55 1.22
C LYS A 53 5.21 13.89 1.92
N GLN A 54 4.06 14.01 2.58
CA GLN A 54 3.68 15.22 3.34
C GLN A 54 4.65 15.52 4.50
N ALA A 55 5.13 14.49 5.21
CA ALA A 55 6.11 14.68 6.27
C ALA A 55 7.47 15.16 5.74
N GLY A 56 7.89 14.65 4.57
CA GLY A 56 9.08 15.12 3.85
C GLY A 56 8.94 16.58 3.41
N GLU A 57 7.81 16.95 2.79
CA GLU A 57 7.51 18.33 2.37
C GLU A 57 7.46 19.31 3.56
N ALA A 58 7.02 18.85 4.73
CA ALA A 58 6.96 19.64 5.96
C ALA A 58 8.28 19.66 6.76
N GLY A 59 9.36 19.07 6.24
CA GLY A 59 10.68 19.04 6.89
C GLY A 59 10.74 18.21 8.17
N ARG A 60 9.81 17.27 8.38
CA ARG A 60 9.68 16.51 9.63
C ARG A 60 10.53 15.24 9.59
N THR A 61 11.84 15.42 9.63
CA THR A 61 12.86 14.38 9.47
C THR A 61 12.74 13.23 10.47
N GLU A 62 12.38 13.47 11.73
CA GLU A 62 12.16 12.39 12.72
C GLU A 62 11.00 11.47 12.36
N GLN A 63 9.90 12.05 11.84
CA GLN A 63 8.71 11.29 11.47
C GLN A 63 8.95 10.48 10.20
N LEU A 64 9.80 10.99 9.31
CA LEU A 64 10.29 10.26 8.16
C LEU A 64 11.16 9.07 8.59
N SER A 65 12.12 9.27 9.50
CA SER A 65 12.95 8.17 10.03
C SER A 65 12.11 7.08 10.69
N LEU A 66 11.17 7.46 11.56
CA LEU A 66 10.28 6.48 12.22
C LEU A 66 9.45 5.69 11.21
N ALA A 67 8.99 6.34 10.15
CA ALA A 67 8.20 5.68 9.12
C ALA A 67 9.07 4.76 8.24
N HIS A 68 10.33 5.13 7.96
CA HIS A 68 11.29 4.23 7.30
C HIS A 68 11.50 2.96 8.13
N ASP A 69 11.73 3.10 9.44
CA ASP A 69 11.87 1.95 10.35
C ASP A 69 10.58 1.10 10.40
N LEU A 70 9.40 1.75 10.43
CA LEU A 70 8.11 1.07 10.47
C LEU A 70 7.81 0.27 9.19
N PHE A 71 8.21 0.79 8.02
CA PHE A 71 8.01 0.13 6.73
C PHE A 71 9.19 -0.75 6.30
N GLY A 72 10.26 -0.82 7.10
CA GLY A 72 11.50 -1.51 6.74
C GLY A 72 12.11 -0.98 5.44
N LEU A 73 11.93 0.32 5.17
CA LEU A 73 12.53 0.99 4.03
C LEU A 73 13.91 1.44 4.45
N ASP A 74 14.94 1.05 3.70
CA ASP A 74 16.28 1.60 3.91
C ASP A 74 16.19 3.12 3.92
N LYS A 75 16.93 3.76 4.84
CA LYS A 75 17.06 5.23 4.82
C LYS A 75 17.51 5.59 3.40
N PRO A 76 16.90 6.58 2.74
CA PRO A 76 17.42 7.04 1.46
C PRO A 76 18.84 7.42 1.76
N ASP A 77 19.77 6.76 1.06
CA ASP A 77 21.19 6.98 1.21
C ASP A 77 21.40 8.47 1.36
N SER A 78 21.98 8.87 2.48
CA SER A 78 22.58 10.17 2.62
C SER A 78 23.51 10.32 1.42
N GLU A 79 23.11 11.12 0.44
CA GLU A 79 23.93 11.44 -0.71
C GLU A 79 25.30 11.90 -0.21
N SER A 80 26.31 11.19 -0.69
CA SER A 80 27.63 11.69 -1.05
C SER A 80 28.41 12.46 0.01
N LYS A 81 29.47 11.80 0.52
CA LYS A 81 30.80 12.42 0.48
C LYS A 81 31.89 11.39 0.26
#